data_AF-A0A4R5KUU3-F1
#
_entry.id   AF-A0A4R5KUU3-F1
#
_cell.length_a   1.000
_cell.length_b   1.000
_cell.length_c   1.000
_cell.angle_alpha   90.00
_cell.angle_beta   90.00
_cell.angle_gamma   90.00
#
_symmetry.space_group_name_H-M   'P 1'
#
loop_
_entity.id
_entity.type
_entity.pdbx_description
1 polymer ?
#
loop_
_entity_poly.entity_id
_entity_poly.type
_entity_poly.pdbx_seq_one_letter_code
_entity_poly.pdbx_strand_id
1 'polypeptide(L)'
;MKRHIQSFLAVLSILAALPVTAAANPKTPAPVQGEMSPKTYEVTYPKFQIMINGAPMYNGKAMYPVMMYDGMVYFPMTWRYTQALGLDTQWDPVDGFAISKSGKPASKLVNDTAILSARHFYAKLPSFQVRVNNHAIDNANEPYPVLVFNDITYFPMTWRFAVEQLGLEIKMEKDKYYISKASVSNK
;
A
#
# COMPACT_ATOMS: atom_id res chain seq x y z
N MET A 1 29.06 23.11 29.61
CA MET A 1 28.55 24.38 30.18
C MET A 1 27.27 24.06 30.96
N LYS A 2 27.38 23.95 32.29
CA LYS A 2 26.26 23.71 33.23
C LYS A 2 25.77 25.07 33.73
N ARG A 3 24.48 25.38 33.61
CA ARG A 3 23.77 26.41 34.42
C ARG A 3 22.31 25.95 34.53
N HIS A 4 21.93 25.37 35.67
CA HIS A 4 21.49 26.01 36.91
C HIS A 4 19.99 26.35 36.90
N ILE A 5 19.30 25.64 37.78
CA ILE A 5 17.93 25.77 38.27
C ILE A 5 17.74 27.12 38.97
N GLN A 6 16.59 27.77 38.78
CA GLN A 6 15.98 28.60 39.82
C GLN A 6 14.48 28.35 39.88
N SER A 7 14.07 27.75 41.00
CA SER A 7 12.71 27.74 41.53
C SER A 7 12.38 29.11 42.10
N PHE A 8 11.15 29.59 41.93
CA PHE A 8 10.57 30.64 42.78
C PHE A 8 9.25 30.14 43.38
N LEU A 9 9.17 30.26 44.70
CA LEU A 9 8.06 29.91 45.56
C LEU A 9 6.99 31.02 45.56
N ALA A 10 5.74 30.56 45.55
CA ALA A 10 4.54 31.06 46.24
C ALA A 10 4.38 32.55 46.59
N VAL A 11 3.25 33.12 46.16
CA VAL A 11 2.49 34.07 46.98
C VAL A 11 1.03 33.61 47.04
N LEU A 12 0.58 33.30 48.24
CA LEU A 12 -0.79 33.01 48.62
C LEU A 12 -1.49 34.34 48.94
N SER A 13 -2.64 34.61 48.35
CA SER A 13 -3.57 35.63 48.84
C SER A 13 -4.99 35.17 48.56
N ILE A 14 -5.69 34.84 49.64
CA ILE A 14 -7.10 34.44 49.67
C ILE A 14 -7.92 35.72 49.86
N LEU A 15 -8.89 35.97 48.98
CA LEU A 15 -10.06 36.78 49.31
C LEU A 15 -11.31 36.08 48.81
N ALA A 16 -12.21 35.77 49.74
CA ALA A 16 -13.46 35.08 49.51
C ALA A 16 -14.52 36.03 48.92
N ALA A 17 -15.29 35.54 47.94
CA ALA A 17 -16.59 36.08 47.58
C ALA A 17 -17.54 34.93 47.15
N LEU A 18 -18.81 35.11 47.49
CA LEU A 18 -19.92 34.14 47.64
C LEU A 18 -20.30 33.34 46.37
N PRO A 19 -21.03 32.21 46.50
CA PRO A 19 -21.38 31.36 45.37
C PRO A 19 -22.54 31.98 44.57
N VAL A 20 -22.30 32.33 43.31
CA VAL A 20 -23.38 32.51 42.34
C VAL A 20 -23.79 31.12 41.87
N THR A 21 -24.96 30.68 42.31
CA THR A 21 -25.66 29.52 41.78
C THR A 21 -26.12 29.86 40.36
N ALA A 22 -25.40 29.37 39.36
CA ALA A 22 -25.87 29.30 37.98
C ALA A 22 -26.06 27.81 37.63
N ALA A 23 -27.31 27.45 37.33
CA ALA A 23 -27.73 26.10 37.00
C ALA A 23 -26.86 25.48 35.91
N ALA A 24 -26.20 24.36 36.24
CA ALA A 24 -25.55 23.51 35.26
C ALA A 24 -26.63 22.76 34.45
N ASN A 25 -26.91 23.22 33.24
CA ASN A 25 -27.54 22.39 32.23
C ASN A 25 -26.66 21.15 32.00
N PRO A 26 -27.20 19.91 32.01
CA PRO A 26 -26.44 18.76 31.56
C PRO A 26 -26.27 18.89 30.03
N LYS A 27 -25.12 19.42 29.59
CA LYS A 27 -24.70 19.27 28.20
C LYS A 27 -24.47 17.78 27.97
N THR A 28 -25.43 17.15 27.30
CA THR A 28 -25.30 15.88 26.61
C THR A 28 -23.92 15.80 25.93
N PRO A 29 -23.12 14.73 26.13
CA PRO A 29 -21.91 14.56 25.35
C PRO A 29 -22.31 14.49 23.87
N ALA A 30 -21.66 15.30 23.04
CA ALA A 30 -21.79 15.26 21.60
C ALA A 30 -21.54 13.83 21.10
N PRO A 31 -22.25 13.35 20.06
CA PRO A 31 -22.01 12.02 19.52
C PRO A 31 -20.55 11.96 19.05
N VAL A 32 -19.80 11.00 19.61
CA VAL A 32 -18.52 10.57 19.06
C VAL A 32 -18.77 10.22 17.59
N GLN A 33 -18.17 11.01 16.70
CA GLN A 33 -18.18 10.81 15.27
C GLN A 33 -17.82 9.36 14.99
N GLY A 34 -18.75 8.61 14.39
CA GLY A 34 -18.58 7.18 14.14
C GLY A 34 -17.29 6.90 13.39
N GLU A 35 -16.50 5.97 13.92
CA GLU A 35 -15.42 5.36 13.15
C GLU A 35 -16.05 4.70 11.92
N MET A 36 -15.90 5.32 10.75
CA MET A 36 -16.28 4.70 9.48
C MET A 36 -15.48 3.40 9.37
N SER A 37 -16.17 2.26 9.32
CA SER A 37 -15.49 0.97 9.17
C SER A 37 -14.55 1.06 7.97
N PRO A 38 -13.27 0.63 8.12
CA PRO A 38 -12.30 0.79 7.04
C PRO A 38 -12.80 0.04 5.81
N LYS A 39 -12.91 0.76 4.68
CA LYS A 39 -13.33 0.18 3.40
C LYS A 39 -12.41 -1.01 3.07
N THR A 40 -13.01 -2.19 2.91
CA THR A 40 -12.32 -3.41 2.52
C THR A 40 -12.59 -3.74 1.06
N TYR A 41 -11.65 -4.46 0.44
CA TYR A 41 -11.69 -4.87 -0.96
C TYR A 41 -11.57 -6.38 -1.02
N GLU A 42 -12.59 -7.06 -1.55
CA GLU A 42 -12.54 -8.50 -1.73
C GLU A 42 -11.64 -8.87 -2.90
N VAL A 43 -10.60 -9.66 -2.63
CA VAL A 43 -9.61 -10.10 -3.60
C VAL A 43 -9.71 -11.61 -3.80
N THR A 44 -9.37 -12.07 -5.00
CA THR A 44 -9.42 -13.50 -5.36
C THR A 44 -8.10 -13.95 -5.97
N TYR A 45 -7.93 -15.26 -6.15
CA TYR A 45 -6.81 -15.78 -6.93
C TYR A 45 -7.14 -15.82 -8.42
N PRO A 46 -6.19 -15.49 -9.30
CA PRO A 46 -6.34 -15.70 -10.72
C PRO A 46 -6.53 -17.19 -11.03
N LYS A 47 -7.48 -17.46 -11.92
CA LYS A 47 -7.80 -18.82 -12.43
C LYS A 47 -6.99 -19.18 -13.69
N PHE A 48 -6.11 -18.28 -14.13
CA PHE A 48 -5.21 -18.43 -15.26
C PHE A 48 -3.76 -18.56 -14.80
N GLN A 49 -2.91 -19.08 -15.67
CA GLN A 49 -1.47 -19.22 -15.39
C GLN A 49 -0.76 -17.87 -15.57
N ILE A 50 0.16 -17.55 -14.67
CA ILE A 50 0.94 -16.31 -14.75
C ILE A 50 2.34 -16.63 -15.28
N MET A 51 2.77 -15.86 -16.27
CA MET A 51 4.06 -15.96 -16.95
C MET A 51 4.85 -14.67 -16.71
N ILE A 52 5.93 -14.75 -15.94
CA ILE A 52 6.79 -13.61 -15.61
C ILE A 52 8.12 -13.79 -16.33
N ASN A 53 8.45 -12.88 -17.25
CA ASN A 53 9.62 -13.01 -18.14
C ASN A 53 9.67 -14.38 -18.85
N GLY A 54 8.51 -14.89 -19.26
CA GLY A 54 8.37 -16.19 -19.93
C GLY A 54 8.46 -17.42 -19.00
N ALA A 55 8.69 -17.26 -17.70
CA ALA A 55 8.71 -18.36 -16.73
C ALA A 55 7.36 -18.49 -15.98
N PRO A 56 6.86 -19.71 -15.72
CA PRO A 56 5.63 -19.90 -14.98
C PRO A 56 5.81 -19.56 -13.49
N MET A 57 4.83 -18.83 -12.95
CA MET A 57 4.69 -18.57 -11.51
C MET A 57 3.58 -19.46 -10.93
N TYR A 58 3.84 -20.07 -9.78
CA TYR A 58 2.92 -21.02 -9.13
C TYR A 58 2.24 -20.40 -7.91
N ASN A 59 1.06 -19.82 -8.14
CA ASN A 59 0.39 -18.99 -7.14
C ASN A 59 -0.01 -19.74 -5.86
N GLY A 60 -0.44 -20.99 -5.98
CA GLY A 60 -0.96 -21.78 -4.85
C GLY A 60 0.05 -22.15 -3.76
N LYS A 61 1.34 -21.94 -3.99
CA LYS A 61 2.42 -22.14 -2.98
C LYS A 61 3.24 -20.88 -2.73
N ALA A 62 2.93 -19.78 -3.43
CA ALA A 62 3.69 -18.55 -3.32
C ALA A 62 3.45 -17.90 -1.96
N MET A 63 4.53 -17.50 -1.27
CA MET A 63 4.43 -16.74 -0.03
C MET A 63 3.65 -15.43 -0.22
N TYR A 64 3.82 -14.81 -1.39
CA TYR A 64 3.11 -13.61 -1.82
C TYR A 64 2.42 -13.91 -3.15
N PRO A 65 1.18 -14.43 -3.10
CA PRO A 65 0.46 -14.79 -4.30
C PRO A 65 0.03 -13.51 -5.05
N VAL A 66 -0.01 -13.58 -6.38
CA VAL A 66 -0.71 -12.59 -7.22
C VAL A 66 -2.21 -12.71 -6.97
N MET A 67 -2.89 -11.59 -6.94
CA MET A 67 -4.32 -11.51 -6.63
C MET A 67 -5.09 -10.88 -7.78
N MET A 68 -6.40 -10.93 -7.70
CA MET A 68 -7.31 -10.21 -8.57
C MET A 68 -8.32 -9.42 -7.75
N TYR A 69 -8.62 -8.22 -8.21
CA TYR A 69 -9.72 -7.39 -7.70
C TYR A 69 -10.45 -6.81 -8.91
N ASP A 70 -11.78 -6.97 -8.94
CA ASP A 70 -12.65 -6.46 -10.01
C ASP A 70 -12.13 -6.77 -11.44
N GLY A 71 -11.71 -8.02 -11.66
CA GLY A 71 -11.18 -8.48 -12.94
C GLY A 71 -9.75 -8.03 -13.28
N MET A 72 -9.15 -7.17 -12.45
CA MET A 72 -7.79 -6.66 -12.64
C MET A 72 -6.75 -7.50 -11.88
N VAL A 73 -5.55 -7.66 -12.45
CA VAL A 73 -4.46 -8.44 -11.84
C VAL A 73 -3.61 -7.56 -10.95
N TYR A 74 -3.30 -8.03 -9.75
CA TYR A 74 -2.56 -7.31 -8.71
C TYR A 74 -1.28 -8.04 -8.34
N PHE A 75 -0.14 -7.38 -8.55
CA PHE A 75 1.16 -7.95 -8.24
C PHE A 75 1.68 -7.47 -6.88
N PRO A 76 2.24 -8.36 -6.05
CA PRO A 76 2.89 -7.94 -4.81
C PRO A 76 4.18 -7.21 -5.11
N MET A 77 4.37 -6.02 -4.54
CA MET A 77 5.56 -5.20 -4.72
C MET A 77 6.68 -5.59 -3.74
N THR A 78 6.94 -6.88 -3.63
CA THR A 78 8.08 -7.39 -2.85
C THR A 78 9.35 -7.35 -3.67
N TRP A 79 10.50 -7.40 -2.98
CA TRP A 79 11.82 -7.32 -3.62
C TRP A 79 11.99 -8.26 -4.82
N ARG A 80 11.57 -9.54 -4.70
CA ARG A 80 11.76 -10.50 -5.79
C ARG A 80 10.92 -10.19 -7.02
N TYR A 81 9.69 -9.73 -6.84
CA TYR A 81 8.82 -9.36 -7.94
C TYR A 81 9.30 -8.08 -8.62
N THR A 82 9.71 -7.07 -7.85
CA THR A 82 10.18 -5.80 -8.42
C THR A 82 11.50 -5.98 -9.17
N GLN A 83 12.43 -6.79 -8.66
CA GLN A 83 13.64 -7.17 -9.39
C GLN A 83 13.33 -7.97 -10.66
N ALA A 84 12.37 -8.90 -10.60
CA ALA A 84 11.95 -9.65 -11.78
C ALA A 84 11.35 -8.73 -12.85
N LEU A 85 10.61 -7.70 -12.46
CA LEU A 85 10.01 -6.74 -13.38
C LEU A 85 10.94 -5.58 -13.76
N GLY A 86 12.13 -5.50 -13.17
CA GLY A 86 13.07 -4.40 -13.40
C GLY A 86 12.51 -3.05 -12.93
N LEU A 87 11.96 -3.04 -11.72
CA LEU A 87 11.40 -1.87 -11.03
C LEU A 87 12.28 -1.53 -9.82
N ASP A 88 12.41 -0.24 -9.54
CA ASP A 88 13.00 0.24 -8.29
C ASP A 88 11.87 0.62 -7.33
N THR A 89 12.03 0.26 -6.05
CA THR A 89 11.12 0.63 -4.99
C THR A 89 11.87 1.26 -3.83
N GLN A 90 11.20 2.18 -3.15
CA GLN A 90 11.70 2.83 -1.95
C GLN A 90 10.58 2.90 -0.92
N TRP A 91 10.93 2.67 0.33
CA TRP A 91 10.06 2.91 1.46
C TRP A 91 10.66 4.03 2.31
N ASP A 92 9.82 4.98 2.67
CA ASP A 92 10.13 6.03 3.63
C ASP A 92 8.99 6.13 4.65
N PRO A 93 9.28 6.24 5.97
CA PRO A 93 8.24 6.31 6.99
C PRO A 93 7.40 7.61 6.93
N VAL A 94 7.91 8.67 6.30
CA VAL A 94 7.24 9.96 6.15
C VAL A 94 6.61 10.07 4.76
N ASP A 95 7.39 9.80 3.71
CA ASP A 95 6.96 9.97 2.31
C ASP A 95 6.28 8.73 1.70
N GLY A 96 6.17 7.64 2.48
CA GLY A 96 5.49 6.40 2.11
C GLY A 96 6.23 5.56 1.07
N PHE A 97 5.45 4.86 0.23
CA PHE A 97 5.95 3.92 -0.76
C PHE A 97 6.15 4.61 -2.11
N ALA A 98 7.34 4.47 -2.70
CA ALA A 98 7.63 4.92 -4.05
C ALA A 98 8.03 3.75 -4.94
N ILE A 99 7.58 3.78 -6.19
CA ILE A 99 7.94 2.84 -7.24
C ILE A 99 8.24 3.56 -8.55
N SER A 100 9.24 3.09 -9.28
CA SER A 100 9.59 3.64 -10.58
C SER A 100 10.16 2.57 -11.51
N LYS A 101 10.19 2.87 -12.80
CA LYS A 101 10.95 2.07 -13.77
C LYS A 101 12.42 2.05 -13.39
N SER A 102 13.04 0.87 -13.38
CA SER A 102 14.49 0.76 -13.21
C SER A 102 15.22 0.77 -14.55
N GLY A 103 16.43 1.35 -14.56
CA GLY A 103 17.41 1.13 -15.64
C GLY A 103 18.06 -0.26 -15.60
N LYS A 104 17.88 -1.02 -14.51
CA LYS A 104 18.47 -2.35 -14.34
C LYS A 104 17.75 -3.40 -15.20
N PRO A 105 18.46 -4.45 -15.64
CA PRO A 105 17.85 -5.57 -16.33
C PRO A 105 16.87 -6.31 -15.41
N ALA A 106 15.83 -6.87 -16.00
CA ALA A 106 14.91 -7.77 -15.31
C ALA A 106 15.65 -9.05 -14.86
N SER A 107 15.38 -9.49 -13.64
CA SER A 107 15.92 -10.74 -13.11
C SER A 107 14.95 -11.91 -13.31
N LYS A 108 15.44 -13.14 -13.14
CA LYS A 108 14.56 -14.31 -13.05
C LYS A 108 13.80 -14.28 -11.73
N LEU A 109 12.48 -14.49 -11.76
CA LEU A 109 11.71 -14.65 -10.54
C LEU A 109 12.13 -15.94 -9.82
N VAL A 110 12.47 -15.80 -8.54
CA VAL A 110 12.65 -16.93 -7.63
C VAL A 110 11.39 -17.00 -6.76
N ASN A 111 10.67 -18.12 -6.86
CA ASN A 111 9.44 -18.33 -6.10
C ASN A 111 9.79 -18.67 -4.66
N ASP A 112 9.46 -17.78 -3.72
CA ASP A 112 9.46 -18.12 -2.29
C ASP A 112 8.21 -18.94 -2.00
N THR A 113 8.41 -20.15 -1.51
CA THR A 113 7.30 -21.03 -1.10
C THR A 113 7.11 -20.97 0.40
N ALA A 114 5.86 -20.79 0.84
CA ALA A 114 5.49 -20.89 2.24
C ALA A 114 4.34 -21.89 2.40
N ILE A 115 4.27 -22.55 3.56
CA ILE A 115 3.07 -23.28 3.98
C ILE A 115 2.08 -22.23 4.48
N LEU A 116 1.27 -21.68 3.57
CA LEU A 116 0.27 -20.67 3.93
C LEU A 116 -0.98 -21.34 4.51
N SER A 117 -1.39 -20.90 5.70
CA SER A 117 -2.66 -21.25 6.36
C SER A 117 -3.70 -20.12 6.32
N ALA A 118 -3.34 -18.94 5.81
CA ALA A 118 -4.18 -17.75 5.87
C ALA A 118 -5.04 -17.56 4.60
N ARG A 119 -6.36 -17.61 4.78
CA ARG A 119 -7.44 -17.43 3.78
C ARG A 119 -8.07 -16.03 3.86
N HIS A 120 -7.28 -15.01 4.16
CA HIS A 120 -7.83 -13.66 4.17
C HIS A 120 -7.97 -13.22 2.71
N PHE A 121 -9.17 -12.82 2.32
CA PHE A 121 -9.49 -12.36 0.97
C PHE A 121 -9.88 -10.88 0.97
N TYR A 122 -9.51 -10.14 2.01
CA TYR A 122 -9.84 -8.73 2.16
C TYR A 122 -8.58 -7.91 2.25
N ALA A 123 -8.38 -7.06 1.25
CA ALA A 123 -7.34 -6.04 1.23
C ALA A 123 -7.92 -4.69 1.70
N LYS A 124 -7.02 -3.75 1.99
CA LYS A 124 -7.35 -2.39 2.45
C LYS A 124 -6.63 -1.36 1.58
N LEU A 125 -7.05 -0.10 1.64
CA LEU A 125 -6.21 0.98 1.13
C LEU A 125 -4.95 1.12 2.01
N PRO A 126 -3.80 1.48 1.42
CA PRO A 126 -2.63 1.88 2.18
C PRO A 126 -2.95 3.09 3.06
N SER A 127 -2.43 3.09 4.29
CA SER A 127 -2.45 4.23 5.21
C SER A 127 -1.32 5.23 4.94
N PHE A 128 -0.51 4.97 3.91
CA PHE A 128 0.67 5.75 3.52
C PHE A 128 0.51 6.30 2.10
N GLN A 129 1.28 7.35 1.79
CA GLN A 129 1.32 7.90 0.44
C GLN A 129 1.96 6.92 -0.54
N VAL A 130 1.42 6.84 -1.76
CA VAL A 130 2.00 6.07 -2.86
C VAL A 130 2.47 7.02 -3.95
N ARG A 131 3.70 6.83 -4.40
CA ARG A 131 4.32 7.60 -5.49
C ARG A 131 4.74 6.69 -6.63
N VAL A 132 4.46 7.10 -7.86
CA VAL A 132 4.86 6.42 -9.09
C VAL A 132 5.73 7.38 -9.90
N ASN A 133 6.96 7.00 -10.24
CA ASN A 133 7.92 7.86 -10.94
C ASN A 133 8.09 9.24 -10.28
N ASN A 134 8.22 9.27 -8.95
CA ASN A 134 8.32 10.50 -8.14
C ASN A 134 7.04 11.35 -8.03
N HIS A 135 5.93 10.95 -8.65
CA HIS A 135 4.64 11.65 -8.54
C HIS A 135 3.69 10.92 -7.59
N ALA A 136 3.11 11.65 -6.63
CA ALA A 136 2.05 11.11 -5.78
C ALA A 136 0.79 10.80 -6.58
N ILE A 137 0.15 9.68 -6.27
CA ILE A 137 -1.13 9.29 -6.87
C ILE A 137 -2.28 9.56 -5.90
N ASP A 138 -3.45 9.91 -6.45
CA ASP A 138 -4.68 9.98 -5.67
C ASP A 138 -5.33 8.60 -5.58
N ASN A 139 -4.72 7.75 -4.75
CA ASN A 139 -5.05 6.33 -4.70
C ASN A 139 -6.52 6.04 -4.34
N ALA A 140 -7.17 6.90 -3.55
CA ALA A 140 -8.55 6.67 -3.12
C ALA A 140 -9.57 6.82 -4.26
N ASN A 141 -9.23 7.59 -5.29
CA ASN A 141 -10.07 7.88 -6.44
C ASN A 141 -9.67 7.09 -7.70
N GLU A 142 -8.67 6.21 -7.60
CA GLU A 142 -8.31 5.30 -8.68
C GLU A 142 -9.40 4.22 -8.88
N PRO A 143 -9.80 3.91 -10.13
CA PRO A 143 -10.74 2.81 -10.39
C PRO A 143 -10.23 1.47 -9.86
N TYR A 144 -8.92 1.26 -9.99
CA TYR A 144 -8.18 0.15 -9.42
C TYR A 144 -7.15 0.75 -8.45
N PRO A 145 -7.49 0.91 -7.16
CA PRO A 145 -6.57 1.47 -6.19
C PRO A 145 -5.45 0.47 -5.89
N VAL A 146 -4.29 0.98 -5.50
CA VAL A 146 -3.25 0.21 -4.81
C VAL A 146 -3.82 -0.31 -3.49
N LEU A 147 -3.57 -1.58 -3.22
CA LEU A 147 -4.13 -2.30 -2.08
C LEU A 147 -3.01 -2.78 -1.16
N VAL A 148 -3.31 -2.96 0.13
CA VAL A 148 -2.45 -3.63 1.10
C VAL A 148 -3.14 -4.90 1.58
N PHE A 149 -2.42 -6.01 1.49
CA PHE A 149 -2.88 -7.32 1.91
C PHE A 149 -1.74 -8.03 2.64
N ASN A 150 -1.99 -8.51 3.87
CA ASN A 150 -0.97 -9.08 4.75
C ASN A 150 0.30 -8.22 4.83
N ASP A 151 0.12 -6.90 5.03
CA ASP A 151 1.20 -5.90 5.11
C ASP A 151 2.08 -5.77 3.84
N ILE A 152 1.65 -6.35 2.73
CA ILE A 152 2.30 -6.22 1.43
C ILE A 152 1.48 -5.29 0.54
N THR A 153 2.17 -4.37 -0.13
CA THR A 153 1.59 -3.50 -1.15
C THR A 153 1.39 -4.25 -2.46
N TYR A 154 0.17 -4.20 -2.98
CA TYR A 154 -0.24 -4.82 -4.23
C TYR A 154 -0.59 -3.76 -5.26
N PHE A 155 0.12 -3.77 -6.39
CA PHE A 155 -0.09 -2.81 -7.46
C PHE A 155 -1.00 -3.40 -8.55
N PRO A 156 -2.01 -2.63 -9.00
CA PRO A 156 -2.86 -3.02 -10.11
C PRO A 156 -2.08 -2.95 -11.43
N MET A 157 -2.15 -4.02 -12.22
CA MET A 157 -1.51 -4.10 -13.54
C MET A 157 -2.42 -3.52 -14.64
N THR A 158 -2.92 -2.30 -14.41
CA THR A 158 -3.65 -1.55 -15.45
C THR A 158 -2.68 -1.09 -16.53
N TRP A 159 -3.21 -0.75 -17.72
CA TRP A 159 -2.39 -0.21 -18.80
C TRP A 159 -1.61 1.03 -18.37
N ARG A 160 -2.27 1.99 -17.70
CA ARG A 160 -1.63 3.19 -17.15
C ARG A 160 -0.47 2.86 -16.23
N PHE A 161 -0.65 2.02 -15.22
CA PHE A 161 0.43 1.74 -14.28
C PHE A 161 1.50 0.81 -14.86
N ALA A 162 1.11 -0.35 -15.38
CA ALA A 162 2.08 -1.34 -15.85
C ALA A 162 2.82 -0.86 -17.10
N VAL A 163 2.11 -0.42 -18.13
CA VAL A 163 2.70 -0.12 -19.45
C VAL A 163 3.25 1.30 -19.48
N GLU A 164 2.40 2.30 -19.23
CA GLU A 164 2.78 3.71 -19.44
C GLU A 164 3.74 4.22 -18.35
N GLN A 165 3.48 3.89 -17.08
CA GLN A 165 4.28 4.39 -15.97
C GLN A 165 5.50 3.50 -15.67
N LEU A 166 5.32 2.18 -15.60
CA LEU A 166 6.38 1.26 -15.16
C LEU A 166 7.17 0.65 -16.33
N GLY A 167 6.74 0.84 -17.58
CA GLY A 167 7.45 0.32 -18.75
C GLY A 167 7.47 -1.21 -18.81
N LEU A 168 6.35 -1.83 -18.46
CA LEU A 168 6.13 -3.27 -18.56
C LEU A 168 5.34 -3.59 -19.83
N GLU A 169 5.47 -4.82 -20.29
CA GLU A 169 4.59 -5.41 -21.29
C GLU A 169 3.64 -6.39 -20.60
N ILE A 170 2.36 -6.27 -20.88
CA ILE A 170 1.32 -7.17 -20.37
C ILE A 170 0.52 -7.73 -21.55
N LYS A 171 0.18 -9.02 -21.49
CA LYS A 171 -0.62 -9.69 -22.53
C LYS A 171 -1.41 -10.85 -21.93
N MET A 172 -2.64 -11.04 -22.40
CA MET A 172 -3.43 -12.24 -22.11
C MET A 172 -3.53 -13.12 -23.36
N GLU A 173 -3.19 -14.41 -23.27
CA GLU A 173 -3.36 -15.39 -24.35
C GLU A 173 -3.67 -16.77 -23.79
N LYS A 174 -4.76 -17.41 -24.24
CA LYS A 174 -5.11 -18.82 -23.93
C LYS A 174 -4.97 -19.16 -22.43
N ASP A 175 -5.63 -18.38 -21.58
CA ASP A 175 -5.59 -18.51 -20.11
C ASP A 175 -4.19 -18.38 -19.50
N LYS A 176 -3.33 -17.58 -20.15
CA LYS A 176 -2.03 -17.18 -19.62
C LYS A 176 -1.92 -15.66 -19.61
N TYR A 177 -1.60 -15.13 -18.45
CA TYR A 177 -1.24 -13.74 -18.25
C TYR A 177 0.27 -13.59 -18.31
N TYR A 178 0.75 -12.89 -19.33
CA TYR A 178 2.15 -12.59 -19.55
C TYR A 178 2.46 -11.20 -19.02
N ILE A 179 3.57 -11.12 -18.30
CA ILE A 179 4.16 -9.86 -17.85
C ILE A 179 5.68 -9.93 -17.97
N SER A 180 6.27 -8.87 -18.49
CA SER A 180 7.72 -8.73 -18.58
C SER A 180 8.13 -7.27 -18.58
N LYS A 181 9.40 -6.99 -18.28
CA LYS A 181 9.97 -5.68 -18.55
C LYS A 181 9.92 -5.43 -20.07
N ALA A 182 9.46 -4.26 -20.49
CA ALA A 182 9.44 -3.93 -21.90
C ALA A 182 10.86 -3.95 -22.47
N SER A 183 11.03 -4.58 -23.63
CA SER A 183 12.33 -4.54 -24.30
C SER A 183 12.59 -3.12 -24.78
N VAL A 184 13.80 -2.59 -24.53
CA VAL A 184 14.20 -1.33 -25.19
C VAL A 184 14.27 -1.64 -26.68
N SER A 185 13.22 -1.26 -27.42
CA SER A 185 13.27 -1.27 -28.88
C SER A 185 14.36 -0.28 -29.27
N ASN A 186 15.54 -0.80 -29.61
CA ASN A 186 16.56 -0.03 -30.30
C ASN A 186 15.96 0.31 -31.66
N LYS A 187 15.38 1.50 -31.76
CA LYS A 187 14.86 2.05 -33.00
C LYS A 187 15.78 3.19 -33.44
#